data_AF-A0A822DCQ6-F1
#
_entry.id   AF-A0A822DCQ6-F1
#
_cell.length_a   1.000
_cell.length_b   1.000
_cell.length_c   1.000
_cell.angle_alpha   90.00
_cell.angle_beta   90.00
_cell.angle_gamma   90.00
#
_symmetry.space_group_name_H-M   'P 1'
#
loop_
_entity.id
_entity.type
_entity.pdbx_description
1 polymer ?
#
loop_
_entity_poly.entity_id
_entity_poly.type
_entity_poly.pdbx_seq_one_letter_code
_entity_poly.pdbx_strand_id
1 'polypeptide(L)' 'MTTFIVDNLKLSEGNWYYCVRLLESNFIQIGWATTGFNPNNTLGIGNDQYSWSYGGAQGNIYHNGQYSFEV' A
#
# COMPACT_ATOMS: atom_id res chain seq x y z
N MET A 1 -0.13 12.52 3.26
CA MET A 1 -0.48 11.36 4.12
C MET A 1 0.82 10.77 4.63
N THR A 2 0.95 10.46 5.92
CA THR A 2 2.19 9.87 6.44
C THR A 2 2.34 8.46 5.89
N THR A 3 3.43 8.21 5.16
CA THR A 3 3.73 6.91 4.57
C THR A 3 5.03 6.40 5.15
N PHE A 4 5.06 5.12 5.54
CA PHE A 4 6.26 4.42 5.93
C PHE A 4 6.62 3.41 4.84
N ILE A 5 7.89 3.39 4.44
CA ILE A 5 8.44 2.40 3.52
C ILE A 5 9.54 1.60 4.22
N VAL A 6 9.70 0.35 3.83
CA VAL A 6 10.87 -0.45 4.25
C VAL A 6 12.03 -0.03 3.36
N ASP A 7 12.98 0.70 3.92
CA ASP A 7 14.16 1.16 3.20
C ASP A 7 15.09 0.00 2.79
N ASN A 8 15.81 0.20 1.70
CA ASN A 8 16.80 -0.75 1.15
C ASN A 8 16.26 -2.16 0.84
N LEU A 9 14.95 -2.30 0.63
CA LEU A 9 14.32 -3.54 0.20
C LEU A 9 13.80 -3.40 -1.24
N LYS A 10 14.26 -4.28 -2.13
CA LYS A 10 13.75 -4.41 -3.48
C LYS A 10 13.62 -5.89 -3.84
N LEU A 11 12.42 -6.28 -4.25
CA LEU A 11 12.11 -7.61 -4.74
C LEU A 11 12.11 -7.59 -6.27
N SER A 12 12.67 -8.61 -6.90
CA SER A 12 12.75 -8.72 -8.36
C SER A 12 11.98 -9.91 -8.91
N GLU A 13 12.06 -11.06 -8.24
CA GLU A 13 11.41 -12.31 -8.64
C GLU A 13 11.05 -13.16 -7.42
N GLY A 14 10.09 -14.07 -7.58
CA GLY A 14 9.59 -14.95 -6.51
C GLY A 14 8.21 -14.55 -5.97
N ASN A 15 7.73 -15.33 -4.99
CA ASN A 15 6.47 -15.09 -4.30
C ASN A 15 6.78 -14.61 -2.88
N TRP A 16 6.24 -13.45 -2.51
CA TRP A 16 6.58 -12.78 -1.26
C TRP A 16 5.32 -12.43 -0.47
N TYR A 17 5.43 -12.54 0.85
CA TYR A 17 4.38 -12.18 1.78
C TYR A 17 5.01 -11.50 3.01
N TYR A 18 4.23 -10.64 3.64
CA TYR A 18 4.56 -10.08 4.96
C TYR A 18 3.28 -9.94 5.77
N CYS A 19 3.41 -9.85 7.09
CA CYS A 19 2.29 -9.67 8.00
C CYS A 19 2.44 -8.36 8.75
N VAL A 20 1.33 -7.65 8.94
CA VAL A 20 1.27 -6.42 9.74
C VAL A 20 0.29 -6.66 10.88
N ARG A 21 0.71 -6.35 12.10
CA ARG A 21 -0.18 -6.30 13.27
C ARG A 21 -0.55 -4.85 13.52
N LEU A 22 -1.84 -4.55 13.39
CA LEU A 22 -2.39 -3.24 13.75
C LEU A 22 -2.83 -3.28 15.22
N LEU A 23 -2.35 -2.32 16.01
CA LEU A 23 -2.76 -2.17 17.41
C LEU A 23 -4.08 -1.40 17.52
N GLU A 24 -4.35 -0.50 16.57
CA GLU A 24 -5.55 0.33 16.50
C GLU A 24 -6.14 0.30 15.09
N SER A 25 -7.48 0.32 15.01
CA SER A 25 -8.22 0.30 13.74
C SER A 25 -8.43 1.72 13.21
N ASN A 26 -7.38 2.28 12.63
CA ASN A 26 -7.44 3.55 11.90
C ASN A 26 -7.62 3.33 10.39
N PHE A 27 -7.97 4.39 9.66
CA PHE A 27 -7.93 4.39 8.19
C PHE A 27 -6.48 4.21 7.72
N ILE A 28 -6.09 2.95 7.48
CA ILE A 28 -4.75 2.53 7.08
C ILE A 28 -4.83 1.78 5.75
N GLN A 29 -3.87 2.09 4.88
CA GLN A 29 -3.61 1.40 3.63
C GLN A 29 -2.23 0.72 3.72
N ILE A 30 -2.18 -0.57 3.40
CA ILE A 30 -0.97 -1.41 3.47
C ILE A 30 -0.79 -2.10 2.12
N GLY A 31 0.42 -2.14 1.56
CA GLY A 31 0.62 -2.83 0.29
C GLY A 31 2.03 -2.75 -0.27
N TRP A 32 2.12 -2.73 -1.60
CA TRP A 32 3.37 -2.80 -2.35
C TRP A 32 3.52 -1.61 -3.30
N ALA A 33 4.76 -1.25 -3.57
CA ALA A 33 5.09 -0.14 -4.45
C ALA A 33 6.27 -0.48 -5.36
N THR A 34 6.29 0.14 -6.53
CA THR A 34 7.40 0.08 -7.50
C THR A 34 8.29 1.31 -7.36
N THR A 35 9.42 1.33 -8.08
CA THR A 35 10.41 2.42 -8.01
C THR A 35 9.90 3.81 -8.41
N GLY A 36 8.73 3.91 -9.05
CA GLY A 36 8.11 5.19 -9.39
C GLY A 36 7.29 5.82 -8.25
N PHE A 37 7.03 5.07 -7.17
CA PHE A 37 6.25 5.55 -6.03
C PHE A 37 7.01 6.64 -5.26
N ASN A 38 6.32 7.73 -4.91
CA ASN A 38 6.88 8.80 -4.09
C ASN A 38 6.22 8.81 -2.70
N PRO A 39 6.88 8.31 -1.65
CA PRO A 39 6.31 8.24 -0.30
C PRO A 39 6.09 9.62 0.35
N ASN A 40 6.73 10.67 -0.18
CA ASN A 40 6.62 12.04 0.33
C ASN A 40 5.48 12.84 -0.33
N ASN A 41 4.76 12.26 -1.28
CA ASN A 41 3.62 12.93 -1.90
C ASN A 41 2.39 12.93 -0.96
N THR A 42 1.34 13.65 -1.35
CA THR A 42 0.11 13.72 -0.57
C THR A 42 -0.84 12.53 -0.80
N LEU A 43 -0.64 11.75 -1.87
CA LEU A 43 -1.55 10.70 -2.33
C LEU A 43 -1.49 9.45 -1.43
N GLY A 44 -0.31 9.04 -0.97
CA GLY A 44 -0.16 7.78 -0.21
C GLY A 44 -0.28 6.52 -1.09
N ILE A 45 -0.12 5.35 -0.47
CA ILE A 45 0.00 4.06 -1.18
C ILE A 45 -1.33 3.57 -1.78
N GLY A 46 -1.31 3.15 -3.04
CA GLY A 46 -2.50 2.72 -3.81
C GLY A 46 -3.24 3.88 -4.50
N ASN A 47 -2.88 5.14 -4.20
CA ASN A 47 -3.49 6.32 -4.82
C ASN A 47 -2.68 6.87 -6.01
N ASP A 48 -1.72 6.09 -6.52
CA ASP A 48 -1.00 6.35 -7.76
C ASP A 48 -0.84 5.10 -8.62
N GLN A 49 -0.32 5.26 -9.83
CA GLN A 49 -0.08 4.17 -10.78
C GLN A 49 1.11 3.25 -10.39
N TYR A 50 1.89 3.62 -9.37
CA TYR A 50 3.12 2.93 -8.99
C TYR A 50 2.95 2.04 -7.76
N SER A 51 1.75 1.96 -7.19
CA SER A 51 1.50 1.25 -5.95
C SER A 51 0.11 0.62 -5.88
N TRP A 52 -0.02 -0.39 -5.02
CA TRP A 52 -1.26 -1.09 -4.70
C TRP A 52 -1.38 -1.20 -3.19
N SER A 53 -2.59 -1.05 -2.65
CA SER A 53 -2.80 -1.20 -1.21
C SER A 53 -4.15 -1.82 -0.88
N TYR A 54 -4.21 -2.42 0.30
CA TYR A 54 -5.43 -2.87 0.94
C TYR A 54 -5.79 -1.91 2.07
N GLY A 55 -7.01 -1.40 2.06
CA GLY A 55 -7.58 -0.56 3.12
C GLY A 55 -8.36 -1.41 4.11
N GLY A 56 -7.77 -1.69 5.28
CA GLY A 56 -8.32 -2.65 6.23
C GLY A 56 -9.70 -2.31 6.79
N ALA A 57 -10.01 -1.02 6.98
CA ALA A 57 -11.28 -0.59 7.55
C ALA A 57 -12.46 -0.66 6.54
N GLN A 58 -12.18 -0.71 5.24
CA GLN A 58 -13.22 -0.74 4.18
C GLN A 58 -13.22 -2.04 3.37
N GLY A 59 -12.24 -2.93 3.55
CA GLY A 59 -12.10 -4.14 2.71
C GLY A 59 -11.85 -3.82 1.24
N ASN A 60 -11.22 -2.67 0.97
CA ASN A 60 -11.02 -2.16 -0.38
C ASN A 60 -9.59 -2.41 -0.84
N ILE A 61 -9.43 -2.75 -2.12
CA ILE A 61 -8.13 -2.77 -2.82
C ILE A 61 -8.03 -1.46 -3.61
N TYR A 62 -6.91 -0.75 -3.48
CA TYR A 62 -6.65 0.54 -4.10
C TYR A 62 -5.52 0.44 -5.13
N HIS A 63 -5.72 1.09 -6.28
CA HIS A 63 -4.70 1.32 -7.29
C HIS A 63 -5.07 2.52 -8.17
N ASN A 64 -4.10 3.37 -8.49
CA ASN A 64 -4.30 4.54 -9.37
C ASN A 64 -5.46 5.44 -8.92
N GLY A 65 -5.64 5.58 -7.60
CA GLY A 65 -6.71 6.39 -7.00
C GLY A 65 -8.12 5.82 -7.17
N GLN A 66 -8.25 4.59 -7.67
CA GLN A 66 -9.50 3.84 -7.76
C GLN A 66 -9.50 2.73 -6.70
N TYR A 67 -10.69 2.26 -6.34
CA TYR A 67 -10.83 1.12 -5.44
C TYR A 67 -11.87 0.11 -5.92
N SER A 68 -11.67 -1.15 -5.52
CA SER A 68 -12.64 -2.24 -5.68
C SER A 68 -12.82 -2.96 -4.35
N PHE A 69 -13.98 -3.57 -4.17
CA PHE A 69 -14.21 -4.48 -3.06
C PHE A 69 -13.50 -5.80 -3.31
N GLU A 70 -12.93 -6.38 -2.25
CA GLU A 70 -12.54 -7.77 -2.26
C GLU A 70 -13.82 -8.64 -2.28
N VAL A 71 -13.91 -9.58 -3.22
CA VAL A 71 -15.06 -10.49 -3.39
C VAL A 71 -14.91 -11.70 -2.48
#